data_AF-A0A5S4UPV0-F1
#
_entry.id   AF-A0A5S4UPV0-F1
#
_cell.length_a   1.000
_cell.length_b   1.000
_cell.length_c   1.000
_cell.angle_alpha   90.00
_cell.angle_beta   90.00
_cell.angle_gamma   90.00
#
_symmetry.space_group_name_H-M   'P 1'
#
loop_
_entity.id
_entity.type
_entity.pdbx_description
1 polymer ?
#
loop_
_entity_poly.entity_id
_entity_poly.type
_entity_poly.pdbx_seq_one_letter_code
_entity_poly.pdbx_strand_id
1 'polypeptide(L)'
;MKKISLICLLFVLVGCSASPQFLRGHYYMTGDSNCRYSRERTDTSINCYNSDDELTGYRNAMTDQQLQMYQFNKQQEEQKRQQNKVKNTNCYRTVTGGMNCTTY
;
A
#
# COMPACT_ATOMS: atom_id res chain seq x y z
N MET A 1 2.76 -40.55 -21.91
CA MET A 1 3.60 -40.12 -20.76
C MET A 1 4.64 -39.16 -21.33
N LYS A 2 4.84 -37.90 -20.95
CA LYS A 2 4.58 -37.10 -19.75
C LYS A 2 4.11 -35.70 -20.19
N LYS A 3 2.94 -35.26 -19.74
CA LYS A 3 2.53 -33.85 -19.76
C LYS A 3 3.07 -33.23 -18.47
N ILE A 4 4.24 -32.61 -18.51
CA ILE A 4 4.77 -31.80 -17.40
C ILE A 4 4.14 -30.42 -17.61
N SER A 5 2.89 -30.26 -17.15
CA SER A 5 2.55 -29.58 -15.89
C SER A 5 3.07 -28.15 -15.89
N LEU A 6 2.21 -27.26 -16.38
CA LEU A 6 2.00 -25.94 -15.79
C LEU A 6 2.11 -26.04 -14.26
N ILE A 7 2.72 -25.04 -13.61
CA ILE A 7 2.20 -24.35 -12.41
C ILE A 7 3.32 -23.55 -11.72
N CYS A 8 2.94 -22.33 -11.30
CA CYS A 8 3.58 -21.47 -10.31
C CYS A 8 4.90 -20.77 -10.65
N LEU A 9 4.78 -19.61 -11.31
CA LEU A 9 5.64 -18.49 -10.92
C LEU A 9 4.90 -17.14 -11.00
N LEU A 10 3.72 -17.07 -10.38
CA LEU A 10 3.14 -15.80 -9.96
C LEU A 10 3.90 -15.33 -8.71
N PHE A 11 5.11 -14.78 -8.89
CA PHE A 11 5.69 -13.90 -7.88
C PHE A 11 4.81 -12.66 -7.84
N VAL A 12 3.82 -12.70 -6.95
CA VAL A 12 3.05 -11.54 -6.57
C VAL A 12 4.07 -10.55 -6.02
N LEU A 13 4.41 -9.54 -6.82
CA LEU A 13 5.08 -8.34 -6.36
C LEU A 13 4.11 -7.66 -5.40
N VAL A 14 4.04 -8.15 -4.16
CA VAL A 14 3.59 -7.39 -3.01
C VAL A 14 4.63 -6.29 -2.81
N GLY A 15 4.59 -5.31 -3.70
CA GLY A 15 5.29 -4.05 -3.56
C GLY A 15 4.75 -3.40 -2.31
N CYS A 16 5.48 -3.60 -1.23
CA CYS A 16 5.21 -2.98 0.05
C CYS A 16 5.21 -1.46 -0.22
N SER A 17 4.07 -0.81 -0.02
CA SER A 17 3.89 0.59 -0.36
C SER A 17 4.43 1.43 0.80
N ALA A 18 5.21 2.46 0.49
CA ALA A 18 5.72 3.37 1.50
C ALA A 18 4.56 3.97 2.30
N SER A 19 4.64 3.89 3.62
CA SER A 19 3.65 4.44 4.54
C SER A 19 4.33 5.12 5.74
N PRO A 20 3.72 6.15 6.33
CA PRO A 20 4.23 6.77 7.53
C PRO A 20 4.23 5.77 8.68
N GLN A 21 5.39 5.57 9.29
CA GLN A 21 5.53 4.82 10.53
C GLN A 21 6.03 5.75 11.62
N PHE A 22 5.44 5.62 12.81
CA PHE A 22 5.86 6.38 13.98
C PHE A 22 7.04 5.72 14.64
N LEU A 23 8.19 6.41 14.64
CA LEU A 23 9.44 5.94 15.21
C LEU A 23 9.99 7.07 16.08
N ARG A 24 10.19 6.81 17.37
CA ARG A 24 10.87 7.73 18.32
C ARG A 24 10.33 9.18 18.34
N GLY A 25 9.01 9.36 18.24
CA GLY A 25 8.41 10.70 18.31
C GLY A 25 8.18 11.37 16.95
N HIS A 26 8.66 10.77 15.86
CA HIS A 26 8.53 11.32 14.52
C HIS A 26 7.92 10.31 13.54
N TYR A 27 7.28 10.81 12.49
CA TYR A 27 6.76 9.97 11.40
C TYR A 27 7.76 9.90 10.26
N TYR A 28 8.04 8.71 9.75
CA TYR A 28 8.92 8.51 8.60
C TYR A 28 8.21 7.68 7.55
N MET A 29 8.34 8.06 6.27
CA MET A 29 7.89 7.18 5.19
C MET A 29 8.80 5.96 5.14
N THR A 30 8.27 4.77 5.40
CA THR A 30 9.03 3.50 5.40
C THR A 30 8.19 2.38 4.83
N GLY A 31 8.77 1.19 4.65
CA GLY A 31 8.04 0.01 4.19
C GLY A 31 7.96 -0.15 2.67
N ASP A 32 8.76 0.58 1.89
CA ASP A 32 9.02 0.25 0.48
C ASP A 32 10.31 -0.55 0.31
N SER A 33 10.58 -1.01 -0.91
CA SER A 33 11.75 -1.83 -1.24
C SER A 33 13.08 -1.19 -0.84
N ASN A 34 13.15 0.14 -0.83
CA ASN A 34 14.33 0.89 -0.48
C ASN A 34 14.35 1.26 1.00
N CYS A 35 13.33 0.96 1.80
CA CYS A 35 13.34 1.23 3.23
C CYS A 35 12.53 0.17 3.97
N ARG A 36 12.92 -1.09 3.74
CA ARG A 36 12.31 -2.25 4.37
C ARG A 36 12.71 -2.35 5.83
N TYR A 37 13.98 -2.09 6.12
CA TYR A 37 14.47 -1.89 7.47
C TYR A 37 14.95 -0.46 7.64
N SER A 38 14.83 0.05 8.87
CA SER A 38 15.28 1.39 9.22
C SER A 38 16.13 1.34 10.48
N ARG A 39 17.21 2.10 10.50
CA ARG A 39 18.01 2.34 11.71
C ARG A 39 18.15 3.84 11.93
N GLU A 40 18.31 4.25 13.17
CA GLU A 40 18.54 5.65 13.50
C GLU A 40 19.80 6.18 12.83
N ARG A 41 19.74 7.43 12.36
CA ARG A 41 20.89 8.17 11.86
C ARG A 41 21.12 9.44 12.68
N THR A 42 20.07 10.24 12.88
CA THR A 42 20.05 11.43 13.74
C THR A 42 18.69 11.52 14.44
N ASP A 43 18.51 12.51 15.32
CA ASP A 43 17.23 12.75 16.00
C ASP A 43 16.02 12.83 15.05
N THR A 44 16.23 13.36 13.84
CA THR A 44 15.16 13.58 12.84
C THR A 44 15.40 12.82 11.53
N SER A 45 16.30 11.84 11.50
CA SER A 45 16.56 11.04 10.29
C SER A 45 16.87 9.57 10.56
N ILE A 46 16.54 8.73 9.59
CA ILE A 46 16.79 7.28 9.59
C ILE A 46 17.63 6.89 8.38
N ASN A 47 18.49 5.89 8.56
CA ASN A 47 19.05 5.11 7.46
C ASN A 47 18.03 4.05 7.03
N CYS A 48 17.92 3.84 5.74
CA CYS A 48 17.04 2.87 5.12
C CYS A 48 17.86 1.73 4.51
N TYR A 49 17.35 0.51 4.64
CA TYR A 49 17.97 -0.70 4.14
C TYR A 49 16.98 -1.53 3.33
N ASN A 50 17.49 -2.23 2.31
CA ASN A 50 16.71 -3.18 1.52
C ASN A 50 16.55 -4.53 2.25
N SER A 51 16.00 -5.54 1.57
CA SER A 51 15.83 -6.90 2.12
C SER A 51 17.14 -7.59 2.50
N ASP A 52 18.23 -7.21 1.85
CA ASP A 52 19.56 -7.81 1.99
C ASP A 52 20.43 -7.06 3.02
N ASP A 53 19.80 -6.17 3.81
CA ASP A 53 20.44 -5.29 4.81
C ASP A 53 21.47 -4.32 4.21
N GLU A 54 21.38 -4.04 2.91
CA GLU A 54 22.23 -3.06 2.25
C GLU A 54 21.66 -1.66 2.42
N LEU A 55 22.53 -0.68 2.71
CA LEU A 55 22.17 0.72 2.82
C LEU A 55 21.73 1.26 1.46
N THR A 56 20.47 1.68 1.36
CA THR A 56 19.89 2.24 0.13
C THR A 56 19.79 3.77 0.18
N GLY A 57 19.83 4.35 1.38
CA GLY A 57 19.75 5.80 1.57
C GLY A 57 19.30 6.20 2.96
N TYR A 58 18.80 7.43 3.08
CA TYR A 58 18.28 7.98 4.32
C TYR A 58 16.97 8.71 4.10
N ARG A 59 16.19 8.88 5.16
CA ARG A 59 14.92 9.62 5.15
C ARG A 59 14.82 10.50 6.38
N ASN A 60 14.26 11.68 6.19
CA ASN A 60 13.97 12.60 7.27
C ASN A 60 12.56 12.37 7.82
N ALA A 61 12.36 12.82 9.05
CA ALA A 61 11.05 12.92 9.65
C ALA A 61 10.12 13.75 8.75
N MET A 62 8.90 13.28 8.58
CA MET A 62 7.84 14.02 7.92
C MET A 62 7.49 15.24 8.78
N THR A 63 7.32 16.38 8.13
CA THR A 63 6.71 17.55 8.78
C THR A 63 5.22 17.31 8.99
N ASP A 64 4.60 18.08 9.90
CA ASP A 64 3.16 18.00 10.13
C ASP A 64 2.35 18.26 8.86
N GLN A 65 2.81 19.20 8.03
CA GLN A 65 2.19 19.50 6.74
C GLN A 65 2.28 18.28 5.79
N GLN A 66 3.42 17.59 5.74
CA GLN A 66 3.58 16.39 4.92
C GLN A 66 2.69 15.24 5.42
N LEU A 67 2.55 15.09 6.73
CA LEU A 67 1.68 14.08 7.32
C LEU A 67 0.21 14.35 7.03
N GLN A 68 -0.25 15.59 7.18
CA GLN A 68 -1.61 16.00 6.85
C GLN A 68 -1.91 15.77 5.36
N MET A 69 -0.99 16.14 4.48
CA MET A 69 -1.14 15.92 3.04
C MET A 69 -1.24 14.43 2.71
N TYR A 70 -0.43 13.59 3.34
CA TYR A 70 -0.51 12.14 3.16
C TYR A 70 -1.88 11.59 3.56
N GLN A 71 -2.37 11.95 4.76
CA GLN A 71 -3.67 11.51 5.25
C GLN A 71 -4.80 11.94 4.32
N PHE A 72 -4.78 13.19 3.86
CA PHE A 72 -5.75 13.71 2.91
C PHE A 72 -5.74 12.94 1.58
N ASN A 73 -4.56 12.66 1.03
CA ASN A 73 -4.42 11.90 -0.20
C ASN A 73 -4.93 10.46 -0.06
N LYS A 74 -4.63 9.80 1.07
CA LYS A 74 -5.13 8.45 1.35
C LYS A 74 -6.66 8.41 1.41
N GLN A 75 -7.27 9.39 2.09
CA GLN A 75 -8.73 9.49 2.14
C GLN A 75 -9.34 9.66 0.75
N GLN A 76 -8.76 10.50 -0.10
CA GLN A 76 -9.24 10.67 -1.48
C GLN A 76 -9.08 9.39 -2.33
N GLU A 77 -7.97 8.67 -2.19
CA GLU A 77 -7.77 7.40 -2.88
C GLU A 77 -8.83 6.37 -2.48
N GLU A 78 -9.16 6.29 -1.19
CA GLU A 78 -10.19 5.39 -0.68
C GLU A 78 -11.57 5.75 -1.23
N GLN A 79 -11.92 7.03 -1.27
CA GLN A 79 -13.18 7.48 -1.88
C GLN A 79 -13.26 7.12 -3.37
N LYS A 80 -12.19 7.33 -4.13
CA LYS A 80 -12.12 6.93 -5.55
C LYS A 80 -12.28 5.42 -5.74
N ARG A 81 -11.65 4.61 -4.87
CA ARG A 81 -11.81 3.15 -4.88
C ARG A 81 -13.25 2.73 -4.59
N GLN A 82 -13.91 3.37 -3.62
CA GLN A 82 -15.32 3.11 -3.31
C GLN A 82 -16.24 3.49 -4.48
N GLN A 83 -16.04 4.66 -5.10
CA GLN A 83 -16.81 5.07 -6.26
C GLN A 83 -16.62 4.12 -7.45
N ASN A 84 -15.40 3.65 -7.71
CA ASN A 84 -15.15 2.68 -8.77
C ASN A 84 -15.84 1.33 -8.51
N LYS A 85 -15.92 0.86 -7.26
CA LYS A 85 -16.70 -0.35 -6.91
C LYS A 85 -18.19 -0.19 -7.21
N VAL A 86 -18.77 0.98 -6.89
CA VAL A 86 -20.20 1.26 -7.14
C VAL A 86 -20.50 1.32 -8.63
N LYS A 87 -19.65 1.99 -9.43
CA LYS A 87 -19.83 2.05 -10.90
C LYS A 87 -19.75 0.69 -11.58
N ASN A 88 -18.98 -0.22 -11.01
CA ASN A 88 -18.78 -1.55 -11.57
C ASN A 88 -19.76 -2.60 -11.02
N THR A 89 -20.80 -2.19 -10.31
CA THR A 89 -21.84 -3.09 -9.78
C THR A 89 -23.18 -2.72 -10.40
N ASN A 90 -23.77 -3.61 -11.17
CA ASN A 90 -25.11 -3.44 -11.72
C ASN A 90 -26.09 -4.29 -10.91
N CYS A 91 -27.00 -3.62 -10.20
CA CYS A 91 -28.02 -4.25 -9.38
C CYS A 91 -29.39 -4.07 -10.00
N TYR A 92 -30.15 -5.16 -10.12
CA TYR A 92 -31.56 -5.12 -10.53
C TYR A 92 -32.43 -5.87 -9.52
N ARG A 93 -33.69 -5.43 -9.40
CA ARG A 93 -34.68 -6.05 -8.53
C ARG A 93 -35.35 -7.22 -9.27
N THR A 94 -35.40 -8.39 -8.64
CA THR A 94 -36.09 -9.55 -9.18
C THR A 94 -37.60 -9.43 -8.93
N VAL A 95 -38.38 -10.17 -9.74
CA VAL A 95 -39.86 -10.19 -9.66
C VAL A 95 -40.35 -10.75 -8.32
N THR A 96 -39.54 -11.57 -7.64
CA THR A 96 -39.80 -12.10 -6.29
C THR A 96 -39.42 -11.13 -5.17
N GLY A 97 -38.98 -9.92 -5.49
CA GLY A 97 -38.59 -8.88 -4.53
C GLY A 97 -37.13 -8.98 -4.03
N GLY A 98 -36.36 -9.96 -4.50
CA GLY A 98 -34.93 -10.08 -4.23
C GLY A 98 -34.10 -9.03 -4.98
N MET A 99 -32.91 -8.73 -4.48
CA MET A 99 -31.96 -7.83 -5.15
C MET A 99 -30.80 -8.67 -5.69
N ASN A 100 -30.53 -8.58 -7.00
CA ASN A 100 -29.43 -9.31 -7.63
C ASN A 100 -28.42 -8.31 -8.19
N CYS A 101 -27.16 -8.47 -7.80
CA CYS A 101 -26.08 -7.54 -8.13
C CYS A 101 -24.93 -8.30 -8.79
N THR A 102 -24.49 -7.82 -9.95
CA THR A 102 -23.34 -8.35 -10.67
C THR A 102 -22.22 -7.31 -10.66
N THR A 103 -21.01 -7.72 -10.26
CA THR A 103 -19.80 -6.90 -10.40
C THR A 103 -19.04 -7.35 -11.65
N TYR A 104 -18.64 -6.43 -12.54
CA TYR A 104 -17.89 -6.78 -13.77
C TYR A 104 -16.37 -6.76 -13.57
#